data_AF-A0A7S4NPN3-F1
#
_entry.id   AF-A0A7S4NPN3-F1
#
_cell.length_a   1.000
_cell.length_b   1.000
_cell.length_c   1.000
_cell.angle_alpha   90.00
_cell.angle_beta   90.00
_cell.angle_gamma   90.00
#
_symmetry.space_group_name_H-M   'P 1'
#
loop_
_entity.id
_entity.type
_entity.pdbx_description
1 polymer ?
#
loop_
_entity_poly.entity_id
_entity_poly.type
_entity_poly.pdbx_seq_one_letter_code
_entity_poly.pdbx_strand_id
1 'polypeptide(L)'
;NNGIQRGPITIFFLMIFQTIGIMVGPALSVLAAYPAYRLSLHIIDAIDILDVDAFPDLIIDGLMIPVSVLAMWGPFPFHAVFLLIMEESQSAMVFFDQFLTGVTVDDYGIFGVLWVVIVFYGVYSLALMLAACLVKWIFLTVGPRPDSISIENPLDFILWYRRWLKERIMVWVWYRAVLLFLGSEVTAFWMRINGGRVGGRTVFAKIDPITDPDLLNVGWDCHFGDGSMALGAWIKPGGQIDYSGVNMEDGALIGMHGLLLPACNMGEECILGALSLAGEGQTFEPRAIYFGTPSSPLFLSKSGGAEELDIHRDRNIRFYLYIFMYPFLILSLIMIELALGGYVAALTIVKIRLEVDDVWLAWVLLPFIFGVFGFTLVILGILNKWIFIFRFRVFETPVFSALFHRRTLGMALNWFLGDVFLNLFVGTPFFVLWLKMLGTRITGWRCYIESVFFTEPDLIDIGGNVIIERSTLPFCHVLESGWLTTQEVLIGDEARVGTHCVLLPGVKLSEGTVLSSFSCAAKSEVLPPYTHCSGCPVSNIHSRMEGGGGE
;
A
#
# COMPACT_ATOMS: atom_id res chain seq x y z
N ASN A 1 0.63 -37.61 -28.99
CA ASN A 1 0.60 -39.05 -28.72
C ASN A 1 1.90 -39.60 -28.09
N ASN A 2 2.62 -38.82 -27.29
CA ASN A 2 3.56 -39.37 -26.30
C ASN A 2 3.24 -38.69 -24.98
N GLY A 3 2.49 -39.40 -24.13
CA GLY A 3 2.04 -38.95 -22.81
C GLY A 3 3.20 -38.91 -21.82
N ILE A 4 3.95 -37.82 -21.82
CA ILE A 4 4.75 -37.47 -20.65
C ILE A 4 3.82 -36.65 -19.74
N GLN A 5 3.18 -37.32 -18.79
CA GLN A 5 2.67 -36.63 -17.60
C GLN A 5 3.87 -35.98 -16.93
N ARG A 6 4.07 -34.68 -17.18
CA ARG A 6 5.10 -33.91 -16.48
C ARG A 6 4.63 -33.82 -15.04
N GLY A 7 5.37 -34.47 -14.14
CA GLY A 7 5.05 -34.43 -12.72
C GLY A 7 5.02 -32.98 -12.21
N PRO A 8 4.35 -32.71 -11.07
CA PRO A 8 4.20 -31.36 -10.51
C PRO A 8 5.53 -30.62 -10.36
N ILE A 9 6.60 -31.36 -10.05
CA ILE A 9 7.97 -30.84 -9.90
C ILE A 9 8.55 -30.36 -11.24
N THR A 10 8.31 -31.09 -12.33
CA THR A 10 8.81 -30.71 -13.66
C THR A 10 8.09 -29.49 -14.21
N ILE A 11 6.78 -29.40 -13.95
CA ILE A 11 5.98 -28.20 -14.26
C ILE A 11 6.50 -27.01 -13.43
N PHE A 12 6.73 -27.20 -12.13
CA PHE A 12 7.28 -26.18 -11.23
C PHE A 12 8.66 -25.64 -11.68
N PHE A 13 9.59 -26.50 -12.11
CA PHE A 13 10.89 -26.04 -12.62
C PHE A 13 10.78 -25.32 -13.96
N LEU A 14 9.95 -25.80 -14.89
CA LEU A 14 9.68 -25.11 -16.16
C LEU A 14 9.05 -23.72 -15.92
N MET A 15 8.18 -23.60 -14.92
CA MET A 15 7.60 -22.34 -14.48
C MET A 15 8.66 -21.39 -13.92
N ILE A 16 9.56 -21.84 -13.05
CA ILE A 16 10.67 -21.01 -12.55
C ILE A 16 11.52 -20.50 -13.71
N PHE A 17 11.85 -21.36 -14.68
CA PHE A 17 12.63 -20.97 -15.86
C PHE A 17 11.89 -19.99 -16.78
N GLN A 18 10.58 -20.15 -17.00
CA GLN A 18 9.78 -19.19 -17.77
C GLN A 18 9.65 -17.86 -17.05
N THR A 19 9.41 -17.87 -15.74
CA THR A 19 9.34 -16.67 -14.90
C THR A 19 10.69 -15.93 -14.89
N ILE A 20 11.81 -16.66 -14.76
CA ILE A 20 13.15 -16.07 -14.93
C ILE A 20 13.32 -15.51 -16.34
N GLY A 21 12.86 -16.20 -17.38
CA GLY A 21 12.89 -15.71 -18.78
C GLY A 21 12.08 -14.43 -19.00
N ILE A 22 10.89 -14.34 -18.42
CA ILE A 22 10.01 -13.16 -18.47
C ILE A 22 10.63 -11.98 -17.70
N MET A 23 11.40 -12.23 -16.64
CA MET A 23 12.07 -11.17 -15.87
C MET A 23 13.42 -10.75 -16.47
N VAL A 24 14.16 -11.69 -17.05
CA VAL A 24 15.49 -11.45 -17.64
C VAL A 24 15.37 -10.93 -19.06
N GLY A 25 14.32 -11.29 -19.81
CA GLY A 25 14.09 -10.83 -21.18
C GLY A 25 14.05 -9.30 -21.31
N PRO A 26 13.25 -8.58 -20.51
CA PRO A 26 13.21 -7.12 -20.50
C PRO A 26 14.51 -6.49 -20.00
N ALA A 27 15.15 -7.06 -18.98
CA ALA A 27 16.45 -6.59 -18.49
C ALA A 27 17.57 -6.74 -19.56
N LEU A 28 17.59 -7.86 -20.28
CA LEU A 28 18.48 -8.09 -21.43
C LEU A 28 18.12 -7.22 -22.63
N SER A 29 16.83 -6.92 -22.84
CA SER A 29 16.37 -5.99 -23.89
C SER A 29 16.85 -4.56 -23.62
N VAL A 30 16.82 -4.13 -22.35
CA VAL A 30 17.38 -2.85 -21.90
C VAL A 30 18.90 -2.80 -22.06
N LEU A 31 19.61 -3.91 -21.78
CA LEU A 31 21.05 -4.02 -21.99
C LEU A 31 21.45 -4.06 -23.48
N ALA A 32 20.65 -4.73 -24.31
CA ALA A 32 20.83 -4.77 -25.75
C ALA A 32 20.56 -3.40 -26.40
N ALA A 33 19.75 -2.55 -25.75
CA ALA A 33 19.49 -1.17 -26.17
C ALA A 33 20.61 -0.19 -25.77
N TYR A 34 21.52 -0.54 -24.85
CA TYR A 34 22.65 0.30 -24.43
C TYR A 34 23.59 0.72 -25.58
N PRO A 35 24.00 -0.17 -26.52
CA PRO A 35 24.75 0.25 -27.70
C PRO A 35 23.94 1.11 -28.68
N ALA A 36 22.62 0.92 -28.80
CA ALA A 36 21.75 1.78 -29.62
C ALA A 36 21.59 3.19 -29.01
N TYR A 37 21.55 3.29 -27.67
CA TYR A 37 21.58 4.55 -26.93
C TYR A 37 22.92 5.31 -27.06
N ARG A 38 24.04 4.58 -26.98
CA ARG A 38 25.39 5.12 -27.31
C ARG A 38 25.46 5.62 -28.76
N LEU A 39 24.85 4.90 -29.69
CA LEU A 39 24.78 5.30 -31.09
C LEU A 39 23.93 6.57 -31.26
N SER A 40 22.79 6.70 -30.57
CA SER A 40 22.01 7.94 -30.58
C SER A 40 22.73 9.12 -29.95
N LEU A 41 23.53 8.92 -28.89
CA LEU A 41 24.38 9.98 -28.32
C LEU A 41 25.50 10.40 -29.28
N HIS A 42 26.13 9.45 -29.98
CA HIS A 42 27.11 9.78 -31.03
C HIS A 42 26.48 10.42 -32.26
N ILE A 43 25.21 10.12 -32.58
CA ILE A 43 24.46 10.81 -33.63
C ILE A 43 24.12 12.24 -33.19
N ILE A 44 23.78 12.46 -31.92
CA ILE A 44 23.53 13.80 -31.36
C ILE A 44 24.84 14.62 -31.33
N ASP A 45 25.96 14.04 -30.88
CA ASP A 45 27.29 14.68 -30.97
C ASP A 45 27.72 14.95 -32.42
N ALA A 46 27.31 14.09 -33.38
CA ALA A 46 27.56 14.29 -34.80
C ALA A 46 26.62 15.35 -35.43
N ILE A 47 25.45 15.58 -34.84
CA ILE A 47 24.51 16.63 -35.22
C ILE A 47 24.97 17.99 -34.67
N ASP A 48 25.60 18.07 -33.50
CA ASP A 48 26.23 19.29 -32.99
C ASP A 48 27.45 19.74 -33.84
N ILE A 49 28.02 18.84 -34.64
CA ILE A 49 29.08 19.14 -35.63
C ILE A 49 28.48 19.63 -36.97
N LEU A 50 27.20 19.39 -37.22
CA LEU A 50 26.47 19.80 -38.42
C LEU A 50 25.65 21.06 -38.11
N ASP A 51 26.18 22.20 -38.58
CA ASP A 51 25.56 23.52 -38.56
C ASP A 51 24.01 23.46 -38.71
N VAL A 52 23.30 23.63 -37.59
CA VAL A 52 21.85 23.39 -37.45
C VAL A 52 21.01 24.38 -38.27
N ASP A 53 21.63 25.40 -38.84
CA ASP A 53 21.02 26.34 -39.78
C ASP A 53 20.81 25.76 -41.20
N ALA A 54 21.33 24.55 -41.49
CA ALA A 54 21.27 23.96 -42.84
C ALA A 54 20.02 23.12 -43.15
N PHE A 55 19.11 22.87 -42.20
CA PHE A 55 17.90 22.05 -42.45
C PHE A 55 16.63 22.68 -41.85
N PRO A 56 15.96 23.59 -42.59
CA PRO A 56 14.74 24.24 -42.11
C PRO A 56 13.49 23.34 -42.19
N ASP A 57 13.48 22.28 -43.02
CA ASP A 57 12.22 21.62 -43.39
C ASP A 57 12.35 20.09 -43.45
N LEU A 58 11.88 19.39 -42.42
CA LEU A 58 11.47 17.98 -42.54
C LEU A 58 9.95 17.89 -42.29
N ILE A 59 9.19 18.23 -43.34
CA ILE A 59 7.73 18.17 -43.36
C ILE A 59 7.31 16.77 -43.79
N ILE A 60 6.60 16.04 -42.93
CA ILE A 60 5.77 14.90 -43.31
C ILE A 60 4.32 15.26 -42.93
N ASP A 61 3.45 15.35 -43.94
CA ASP A 61 2.00 15.57 -43.82
C ASP A 61 1.55 16.73 -42.90
N GLY A 62 2.21 17.89 -43.02
CA GLY A 62 1.67 19.16 -42.55
C GLY A 62 1.63 19.41 -41.04
N LEU A 63 2.23 18.55 -40.22
CA LEU A 63 2.40 18.78 -38.78
C LEU A 63 3.86 19.13 -38.45
N MET A 64 4.09 20.34 -37.94
CA MET A 64 5.39 20.74 -37.35
C MET A 64 5.62 19.96 -36.06
N ILE A 65 6.55 19.00 -36.06
CA ILE A 65 6.95 18.24 -34.87
C ILE A 65 8.34 18.73 -34.45
N PRO A 66 8.47 19.50 -33.34
CA PRO A 66 9.77 19.88 -32.80
C PRO A 66 10.62 18.64 -32.49
N VAL A 67 11.94 18.72 -32.68
CA VAL A 67 12.88 17.62 -32.35
C VAL A 67 12.77 17.21 -30.87
N SER A 68 12.34 18.11 -29.99
CA SER A 68 11.99 17.80 -28.58
C SER A 68 10.81 16.83 -28.44
N VAL A 69 9.89 16.79 -29.40
CA VAL A 69 8.79 15.82 -29.44
C VAL A 69 9.28 14.46 -29.96
N LEU A 70 10.24 14.40 -30.88
CA LEU A 70 10.91 13.14 -31.24
C LEU A 70 11.74 12.55 -30.08
N ALA A 71 12.33 13.40 -29.24
CA ALA A 71 13.00 12.98 -28.00
C ALA A 71 12.01 12.48 -26.93
N MET A 72 10.79 13.02 -26.87
CA MET A 72 9.70 12.48 -26.03
C MET A 72 9.14 11.15 -26.58
N TRP A 73 9.32 10.89 -27.87
CA TRP A 73 8.84 9.69 -28.57
C TRP A 73 9.91 8.60 -28.74
N GLY A 74 11.00 8.60 -27.96
CA GLY A 74 11.91 7.46 -27.85
C GLY A 74 11.18 6.22 -27.30
N PRO A 75 10.67 5.29 -28.14
CA PRO A 75 9.53 4.45 -27.79
C PRO A 75 9.98 3.04 -27.42
N PHE A 76 10.90 2.91 -26.47
CA PHE A 76 11.37 1.59 -26.02
C PHE A 76 11.21 1.33 -24.52
N PRO A 77 11.44 2.28 -23.59
CA PRO A 77 11.24 2.03 -22.16
C PRO A 77 9.76 1.95 -21.78
N PHE A 78 8.92 2.82 -22.34
CA PHE A 78 7.46 2.75 -22.18
C PHE A 78 6.91 1.46 -22.80
N HIS A 79 7.45 1.03 -23.94
CA HIS A 79 7.09 -0.24 -24.56
C HIS A 79 7.53 -1.44 -23.71
N ALA A 80 8.71 -1.42 -23.09
CA ALA A 80 9.17 -2.51 -22.23
C ALA A 80 8.38 -2.62 -20.92
N VAL A 81 8.03 -1.49 -20.29
CA VAL A 81 7.18 -1.46 -19.09
C VAL A 81 5.72 -1.82 -19.43
N PHE A 82 5.21 -1.34 -20.57
CA PHE A 82 3.88 -1.69 -21.08
C PHE A 82 3.81 -3.17 -21.51
N LEU A 83 4.85 -3.69 -22.16
CA LEU A 83 4.99 -5.11 -22.49
C LEU A 83 5.12 -5.94 -21.22
N LEU A 84 5.89 -5.54 -20.20
CA LEU A 84 5.91 -6.22 -18.91
C LEU A 84 4.50 -6.33 -18.29
N ILE A 85 3.72 -5.26 -18.32
CA ILE A 85 2.33 -5.23 -17.82
C ILE A 85 1.40 -6.12 -18.67
N MET A 86 1.57 -6.09 -20.00
CA MET A 86 0.74 -6.85 -20.94
C MET A 86 1.10 -8.33 -20.99
N GLU A 87 2.37 -8.68 -20.99
CA GLU A 87 2.91 -10.04 -21.00
C GLU A 87 2.62 -10.76 -19.68
N GLU A 88 2.59 -10.05 -18.55
CA GLU A 88 2.14 -10.58 -17.26
C GLU A 88 0.63 -10.86 -17.25
N SER A 89 -0.18 -9.95 -17.80
CA SER A 89 -1.63 -10.18 -17.95
C SER A 89 -1.92 -11.35 -18.90
N GLN A 90 -1.15 -11.50 -19.98
CA GLN A 90 -1.25 -12.61 -20.91
C GLN A 90 -0.70 -13.91 -20.32
N SER A 91 0.41 -13.88 -19.58
CA SER A 91 1.00 -15.07 -18.94
C SER A 91 0.14 -15.56 -17.79
N ALA A 92 -0.44 -14.67 -16.99
CA ALA A 92 -1.44 -15.01 -15.99
C ALA A 92 -2.69 -15.58 -16.66
N MET A 93 -3.22 -14.94 -17.70
CA MET A 93 -4.40 -15.46 -18.42
C MET A 93 -4.12 -16.80 -19.13
N VAL A 94 -2.95 -17.00 -19.73
CA VAL A 94 -2.54 -18.27 -20.37
C VAL A 94 -2.29 -19.35 -19.31
N PHE A 95 -1.70 -18.99 -18.16
CA PHE A 95 -1.59 -19.89 -17.03
C PHE A 95 -2.96 -20.30 -16.52
N PHE A 96 -3.87 -19.35 -16.29
CA PHE A 96 -5.23 -19.64 -15.85
C PHE A 96 -6.00 -20.46 -16.88
N ASP A 97 -5.87 -20.15 -18.17
CA ASP A 97 -6.48 -20.92 -19.25
C ASP A 97 -5.92 -22.35 -19.30
N GLN A 98 -4.60 -22.54 -19.30
CA GLN A 98 -3.97 -23.87 -19.31
C GLN A 98 -4.18 -24.66 -18.01
N PHE A 99 -4.29 -23.96 -16.87
CA PHE A 99 -4.55 -24.57 -15.57
C PHE A 99 -6.01 -25.00 -15.45
N LEU A 100 -6.96 -24.14 -15.79
CA LEU A 100 -8.39 -24.47 -15.77
C LEU A 100 -8.78 -25.51 -16.84
N THR A 101 -8.07 -25.54 -17.97
CA THR A 101 -8.29 -26.54 -19.04
C THR A 101 -7.51 -27.84 -18.86
N GLY A 102 -6.37 -27.80 -18.16
CA GLY A 102 -5.48 -28.97 -17.94
C GLY A 102 -5.64 -29.65 -16.58
N VAL A 103 -6.19 -28.95 -15.58
CA VAL A 103 -6.51 -29.47 -14.25
C VAL A 103 -8.03 -29.40 -14.11
N THR A 104 -8.73 -30.51 -14.38
CA THR A 104 -10.16 -30.51 -14.14
C THR A 104 -10.41 -30.43 -12.62
N VAL A 105 -11.46 -29.73 -12.20
CA VAL A 105 -11.94 -29.78 -10.80
C VAL A 105 -12.16 -31.24 -10.37
N ASP A 106 -12.41 -32.12 -11.33
CA ASP A 106 -12.61 -33.56 -11.15
C ASP A 106 -11.33 -34.30 -10.71
N ASP A 107 -10.13 -33.85 -11.12
CA ASP A 107 -8.86 -34.55 -10.83
C ASP A 107 -8.29 -34.25 -9.44
N TYR A 108 -8.50 -33.04 -8.90
CA TYR A 108 -7.89 -32.60 -7.63
C TYR A 108 -8.87 -31.97 -6.63
N GLY A 109 -10.14 -31.79 -7.03
CA GLY A 109 -11.14 -31.08 -6.23
C GLY A 109 -10.84 -29.58 -6.08
N ILE A 110 -11.82 -28.84 -5.57
CA ILE A 110 -11.68 -27.39 -5.32
C ILE A 110 -10.48 -27.09 -4.42
N PHE A 111 -10.22 -27.90 -3.39
CA PHE A 111 -9.10 -27.69 -2.48
C PHE A 111 -7.73 -27.79 -3.15
N GLY A 112 -7.54 -28.66 -4.15
CA GLY A 112 -6.29 -28.77 -4.90
C GLY A 112 -6.02 -27.52 -5.75
N VAL A 113 -7.06 -26.99 -6.40
CA VAL A 113 -6.98 -25.73 -7.15
C VAL A 113 -6.56 -24.56 -6.26
N LEU A 114 -7.18 -24.46 -5.07
CA LEU A 114 -6.85 -23.42 -4.08
C LEU A 114 -5.38 -23.51 -3.62
N TRP A 115 -4.87 -24.72 -3.36
CA TRP A 115 -3.48 -24.92 -2.96
C TRP A 115 -2.47 -24.49 -4.04
N VAL A 116 -2.75 -24.77 -5.31
CA VAL A 116 -1.85 -24.39 -6.40
C VAL A 116 -1.78 -22.87 -6.54
N VAL A 117 -2.91 -22.19 -6.48
CA VAL A 117 -2.99 -20.72 -6.50
C VAL A 117 -2.14 -20.09 -5.39
N ILE A 118 -2.31 -20.58 -4.16
CA ILE A 118 -1.57 -20.09 -2.99
C ILE A 118 -0.06 -20.19 -3.22
N VAL A 119 0.38 -21.39 -3.58
CA VAL A 119 1.79 -21.69 -3.77
C VAL A 119 2.31 -20.87 -4.94
N PHE A 120 1.53 -20.74 -6.01
CA PHE A 120 1.87 -19.95 -7.17
C PHE A 120 2.08 -18.48 -6.80
N TYR A 121 1.11 -17.80 -6.18
CA TYR A 121 1.26 -16.38 -5.84
C TYR A 121 2.34 -16.14 -4.79
N GLY A 122 2.46 -17.00 -3.78
CA GLY A 122 3.52 -16.90 -2.78
C GLY A 122 4.90 -17.04 -3.43
N VAL A 123 5.11 -18.07 -4.24
CA VAL A 123 6.38 -18.32 -4.94
C VAL A 123 6.66 -17.26 -6.00
N TYR A 124 5.65 -16.86 -6.78
CA TYR A 124 5.73 -15.80 -7.78
C TYR A 124 6.15 -14.48 -7.13
N SER A 125 5.52 -14.10 -6.02
CA SER A 125 5.83 -12.85 -5.32
C SER A 125 7.24 -12.86 -4.73
N LEU A 126 7.66 -13.99 -4.13
CA LEU A 126 9.04 -14.15 -3.67
C LEU A 126 10.05 -14.10 -4.82
N ALA A 127 9.74 -14.74 -5.95
CA ALA A 127 10.57 -14.69 -7.15
C ALA A 127 10.68 -13.26 -7.69
N LEU A 128 9.57 -12.50 -7.70
CA LEU A 128 9.53 -11.11 -8.13
C LEU A 128 10.38 -10.23 -7.23
N MET A 129 10.28 -10.40 -5.91
CA MET A 129 11.09 -9.70 -4.92
C MET A 129 12.58 -9.99 -5.10
N LEU A 130 12.96 -11.25 -5.35
CA LEU A 130 14.35 -11.65 -5.58
C LEU A 130 14.90 -11.11 -6.89
N ALA A 131 14.13 -11.19 -7.98
CA ALA A 131 14.55 -10.69 -9.28
C ALA A 131 14.73 -9.18 -9.26
N ALA A 132 13.83 -8.44 -8.62
CA ALA A 132 13.98 -6.99 -8.44
C ALA A 132 15.24 -6.64 -7.65
N CYS A 133 15.56 -7.41 -6.61
CA CYS A 133 16.81 -7.28 -5.86
C CYS A 133 18.03 -7.54 -6.78
N LEU A 134 18.01 -8.59 -7.60
CA LEU A 134 19.08 -8.88 -8.55
C LEU A 134 19.25 -7.76 -9.58
N VAL A 135 18.16 -7.26 -10.17
CA VAL A 135 18.18 -6.15 -11.13
C VAL A 135 18.78 -4.90 -10.48
N LYS A 136 18.36 -4.58 -9.24
CA LYS A 136 18.94 -3.47 -8.46
C LYS A 136 20.45 -3.62 -8.33
N TRP A 137 20.93 -4.77 -7.84
CA TRP A 137 22.35 -4.96 -7.52
C TRP A 137 23.25 -5.04 -8.75
N ILE A 138 22.79 -5.68 -9.82
CA ILE A 138 23.60 -5.89 -11.03
C ILE A 138 23.66 -4.60 -11.87
N PHE A 139 22.56 -3.87 -11.98
CA PHE A 139 22.45 -2.78 -12.97
C PHE A 139 22.32 -1.39 -12.35
N LEU A 140 21.71 -1.27 -11.17
CA LEU A 140 21.30 0.02 -10.63
C LEU A 140 22.23 0.55 -9.53
N THR A 141 23.02 -0.31 -8.87
CA THR A 141 23.96 0.08 -7.79
C THR A 141 25.44 0.00 -8.19
N VAL A 142 25.78 -0.01 -9.48
CA VAL A 142 27.17 0.03 -9.94
C VAL A 142 27.78 1.42 -9.64
N GLY A 143 28.75 1.47 -8.72
CA GLY A 143 29.47 2.69 -8.32
C GLY A 143 28.98 3.31 -7.01
N PRO A 144 29.78 4.19 -6.39
CA PRO A 144 29.40 4.87 -5.15
C PRO A 144 28.19 5.78 -5.38
N ARG A 145 27.28 5.80 -4.41
CA ARG A 145 26.17 6.75 -4.39
C ARG A 145 26.73 8.13 -4.03
N PRO A 146 26.52 9.17 -4.84
CA PRO A 146 26.92 10.52 -4.46
C PRO A 146 26.01 11.04 -3.35
N ASP A 147 26.52 11.96 -2.53
CA ASP A 147 25.74 12.59 -1.45
C ASP A 147 24.63 13.49 -2.01
N SER A 148 24.85 14.06 -3.20
CA SER A 148 23.86 14.86 -3.93
C SER A 148 23.98 14.66 -5.45
N ILE A 149 22.88 14.85 -6.16
CA ILE A 149 22.84 14.91 -7.64
C ILE A 149 22.04 16.11 -8.11
N SER A 150 22.41 16.72 -9.23
CA SER A 150 21.61 17.77 -9.85
C SER A 150 20.99 17.28 -11.16
N ILE A 151 19.66 17.38 -11.32
CA ILE A 151 18.98 17.03 -12.58
C ILE A 151 19.44 17.94 -13.72
N GLU A 152 19.86 19.18 -13.42
CA GLU A 152 20.32 20.15 -14.43
C GLU A 152 21.72 19.82 -14.98
N ASN A 153 22.52 19.04 -14.24
CA ASN A 153 23.84 18.63 -14.68
C ASN A 153 23.74 17.40 -15.60
N PRO A 154 24.15 17.49 -16.88
CA PRO A 154 24.08 16.37 -17.81
C PRO A 154 24.86 15.13 -17.35
N LEU A 155 25.92 15.32 -16.55
CA LEU A 155 26.71 14.22 -15.99
C LEU A 155 25.95 13.45 -14.89
N ASP A 156 25.10 14.15 -14.13
CA ASP A 156 24.31 13.58 -13.05
C ASP A 156 22.98 12.99 -13.54
N PHE A 157 22.53 13.37 -14.74
CA PHE A 157 21.28 12.86 -15.34
C PHE A 157 21.23 11.33 -15.39
N ILE A 158 22.35 10.66 -15.69
CA ILE A 158 22.42 9.20 -15.70
C ILE A 158 22.21 8.63 -14.29
N LEU A 159 22.75 9.27 -13.26
CA LEU A 159 22.58 8.85 -11.86
C LEU A 159 21.14 9.08 -11.40
N TRP A 160 20.54 10.21 -11.78
CA TRP A 160 19.13 10.49 -11.58
C TRP A 160 18.24 9.43 -12.24
N TYR A 161 18.47 9.13 -13.52
CA TYR A 161 17.67 8.17 -14.28
C TYR A 161 17.78 6.76 -13.67
N ARG A 162 18.98 6.35 -13.26
CA ARG A 162 19.21 5.09 -12.54
C ARG A 162 18.45 5.04 -11.22
N ARG A 163 18.45 6.14 -10.45
CA ARG A 163 17.63 6.24 -9.24
C ARG A 163 16.16 6.12 -9.58
N TRP A 164 15.65 6.94 -10.49
CA TRP A 164 14.23 6.93 -10.86
C TRP A 164 13.77 5.53 -11.28
N LEU A 165 14.56 4.83 -12.10
CA LEU A 165 14.24 3.46 -12.53
C LEU A 165 14.23 2.49 -11.34
N LYS A 166 15.20 2.61 -10.42
CA LYS A 166 15.20 1.87 -9.16
C LYS A 166 13.92 2.14 -8.36
N GLU A 167 13.55 3.41 -8.18
CA GLU A 167 12.33 3.78 -7.45
C GLU A 167 11.09 3.17 -8.11
N ARG A 168 10.95 3.23 -9.43
CA ARG A 168 9.81 2.64 -10.15
C ARG A 168 9.72 1.13 -9.94
N ILE A 169 10.85 0.42 -10.04
CA ILE A 169 10.90 -1.02 -9.79
C ILE A 169 10.51 -1.32 -8.33
N MET A 170 11.08 -0.59 -7.37
CA MET A 170 10.81 -0.80 -5.95
C MET A 170 9.33 -0.56 -5.62
N VAL A 171 8.75 0.54 -6.10
CA VAL A 171 7.31 0.85 -5.95
C VAL A 171 6.44 -0.23 -6.59
N TRP A 172 6.78 -0.67 -7.80
CA TRP A 172 6.01 -1.69 -8.51
C TRP A 172 6.02 -3.04 -7.78
N VAL A 173 7.19 -3.51 -7.38
CA VAL A 173 7.35 -4.75 -6.59
C VAL A 173 6.68 -4.62 -5.23
N TRP A 174 6.70 -3.43 -4.63
CA TRP A 174 6.04 -3.18 -3.36
C TRP A 174 4.55 -3.52 -3.43
N TYR A 175 3.84 -2.87 -4.34
CA TYR A 175 2.40 -3.04 -4.51
C TYR A 175 2.00 -4.42 -5.05
N ARG A 176 2.90 -5.12 -5.76
CA ARG A 176 2.60 -6.42 -6.38
C ARG A 176 2.97 -7.63 -5.55
N ALA A 177 4.03 -7.53 -4.74
CA ALA A 177 4.57 -8.66 -4.01
C ALA A 177 4.78 -8.36 -2.53
N VAL A 178 5.47 -7.25 -2.19
CA VAL A 178 5.84 -6.96 -0.79
C VAL A 178 4.61 -6.79 0.10
N LEU A 179 3.52 -6.20 -0.43
CA LEU A 179 2.26 -6.02 0.30
C LEU A 179 1.74 -7.33 0.92
N LEU A 180 1.95 -8.49 0.28
CA LEU A 180 1.53 -9.79 0.77
C LEU A 180 2.29 -10.23 2.03
N PHE A 181 3.51 -9.71 2.20
CA PHE A 181 4.43 -10.06 3.27
C PHE A 181 4.52 -8.98 4.35
N LEU A 182 3.70 -7.93 4.30
CA LEU A 182 3.70 -6.89 5.32
C LEU A 182 3.41 -7.45 6.71
N GLY A 183 4.01 -6.80 7.70
CA GLY A 183 4.00 -7.21 9.09
C GLY A 183 4.89 -8.42 9.37
N SER A 184 5.51 -9.05 8.35
CA SER A 184 6.37 -10.23 8.53
C SER A 184 7.87 -9.94 8.40
N GLU A 185 8.68 -10.87 8.92
CA GLU A 185 10.14 -10.86 8.77
C GLU A 185 10.61 -10.93 7.31
N VAL A 186 9.76 -11.38 6.38
CA VAL A 186 10.11 -11.40 4.95
C VAL A 186 10.26 -9.97 4.42
N THR A 187 9.45 -9.02 4.89
CA THR A 187 9.58 -7.60 4.51
C THR A 187 10.86 -7.01 5.08
N ALA A 188 11.16 -7.24 6.36
CA ALA A 188 12.41 -6.80 6.96
C ALA A 188 13.64 -7.43 6.27
N PHE A 189 13.57 -8.71 5.92
CA PHE A 189 14.61 -9.38 5.13
C PHE A 189 14.76 -8.77 3.74
N TRP A 190 13.65 -8.44 3.07
CA TRP A 190 13.68 -7.79 1.76
C TRP A 190 14.35 -6.40 1.81
N MET A 191 14.12 -5.62 2.88
CA MET A 191 14.84 -4.36 3.10
C MET A 191 16.35 -4.59 3.28
N ARG A 192 16.73 -5.62 4.06
CA ARG A 192 18.14 -5.99 4.30
C ARG A 192 18.87 -6.37 3.02
N ILE A 193 18.29 -7.25 2.19
CA ILE A 193 18.91 -7.62 0.91
C ILE A 193 18.97 -6.45 -0.05
N ASN A 194 18.10 -5.45 0.09
CA ASN A 194 18.17 -4.20 -0.66
C ASN A 194 19.12 -3.17 -0.03
N GLY A 195 19.99 -3.56 0.91
CA GLY A 195 21.07 -2.72 1.44
C GLY A 195 20.72 -1.94 2.70
N GLY A 196 19.48 -2.03 3.20
CA GLY A 196 19.11 -1.41 4.47
C GLY A 196 19.67 -2.16 5.67
N ARG A 197 19.93 -1.42 6.75
CA ARG A 197 20.23 -2.02 8.05
C ARG A 197 18.94 -2.06 8.84
N VAL A 198 18.33 -3.23 8.95
CA VAL A 198 17.06 -3.41 9.67
C VAL A 198 17.22 -4.53 10.67
N GLY A 199 16.99 -4.24 11.95
CA GLY A 199 16.98 -5.20 13.04
C GLY A 199 15.92 -6.29 12.87
N GLY A 200 16.05 -7.36 13.66
CA GLY A 200 15.00 -8.37 13.73
C GLY A 200 13.77 -7.85 14.48
N ARG A 201 12.62 -8.48 14.26
CA ARG A 201 11.34 -8.17 14.89
C ARG A 201 10.77 -6.79 14.54
N THR A 202 11.38 -6.09 13.59
CA THR A 202 10.85 -4.84 13.06
C THR A 202 9.63 -5.10 12.20
N VAL A 203 8.53 -4.42 12.52
CA VAL A 203 7.23 -4.58 11.87
C VAL A 203 6.99 -3.41 10.92
N PHE A 204 6.75 -3.74 9.65
CA PHE A 204 6.24 -2.79 8.66
C PHE A 204 4.76 -3.09 8.45
N ALA A 205 3.85 -2.22 8.91
CA ALA A 205 2.41 -2.36 8.66
C ALA A 205 2.08 -2.02 7.20
N LYS A 206 0.88 -1.51 6.86
CA LYS A 206 0.57 -1.05 5.50
C LYS A 206 1.20 0.33 5.23
N ILE A 207 2.51 0.38 5.13
CA ILE A 207 3.29 1.60 4.90
C ILE A 207 3.38 1.93 3.41
N ASP A 208 3.75 3.18 3.11
CA ASP A 208 4.10 3.57 1.74
C ASP A 208 5.46 2.98 1.31
N PRO A 209 5.68 2.77 -0.01
CA PRO A 209 6.89 2.11 -0.49
C PRO A 209 8.17 2.86 -0.11
N ILE A 210 9.09 2.17 0.55
CA ILE A 210 10.43 2.69 0.80
C ILE A 210 11.29 2.41 -0.44
N THR A 211 11.65 3.48 -1.15
CA THR A 211 12.39 3.40 -2.43
C THR A 211 13.91 3.36 -2.26
N ASP A 212 14.41 3.80 -1.11
CA ASP A 212 15.83 3.87 -0.78
C ASP A 212 16.19 3.07 0.49
N PRO A 213 16.03 1.73 0.51
CA PRO A 213 16.31 0.94 1.71
C PRO A 213 17.74 1.08 2.24
N ASP A 214 18.71 1.33 1.35
CA ASP A 214 20.12 1.52 1.69
C ASP A 214 20.41 2.79 2.52
N LEU A 215 19.43 3.68 2.64
CA LEU A 215 19.49 4.86 3.50
C LEU A 215 18.75 4.65 4.84
N LEU A 216 18.23 3.45 5.10
CA LEU A 216 17.60 3.12 6.36
C LEU A 216 18.56 2.40 7.30
N ASN A 217 18.59 2.89 8.53
CA ASN A 217 19.25 2.23 9.65
C ASN A 217 18.27 2.13 10.81
N VAL A 218 17.67 0.96 10.97
CA VAL A 218 16.57 0.67 11.88
C VAL A 218 16.99 -0.43 12.84
N GLY A 219 16.84 -0.18 14.12
CA GLY A 219 17.12 -1.10 15.21
C GLY A 219 16.18 -2.30 15.27
N TRP A 220 16.28 -3.05 16.36
CA TRP A 220 15.41 -4.16 16.70
C TRP A 220 14.05 -3.68 17.20
N ASP A 221 13.00 -4.48 16.99
CA ASP A 221 11.67 -4.24 17.54
C ASP A 221 11.05 -2.88 17.18
N CYS A 222 11.52 -2.24 16.10
CA CYS A 222 10.94 -1.00 15.59
C CYS A 222 9.60 -1.24 14.91
N HIS A 223 8.76 -0.21 14.82
CA HIS A 223 7.44 -0.33 14.22
C HIS A 223 7.11 0.85 13.30
N PHE A 224 6.72 0.55 12.07
CA PHE A 224 6.18 1.50 11.11
C PHE A 224 4.67 1.29 11.01
N GLY A 225 3.89 2.24 11.52
CA GLY A 225 2.43 2.22 11.48
C GLY A 225 1.86 2.44 10.08
N ASP A 226 0.57 2.18 9.89
CA ASP A 226 -0.08 2.26 8.58
C ASP A 226 0.12 3.64 7.89
N GLY A 227 0.43 3.65 6.61
CA GLY A 227 0.68 4.85 5.82
C GLY A 227 1.86 5.71 6.29
N SER A 228 2.67 5.23 7.24
CA SER A 228 3.90 5.94 7.64
C SER A 228 4.96 5.86 6.54
N MET A 229 5.90 6.80 6.56
CA MET A 229 6.96 6.88 5.57
C MET A 229 8.26 7.38 6.20
N ALA A 230 9.37 6.78 5.77
CA ALA A 230 10.72 7.27 6.07
C ALA A 230 11.45 7.57 4.76
N LEU A 231 11.83 8.82 4.57
CA LEU A 231 12.46 9.30 3.35
C LEU A 231 13.98 9.38 3.52
N GLY A 232 14.72 8.74 2.62
CA GLY A 232 16.17 8.85 2.55
C GLY A 232 16.67 9.95 1.60
N ALA A 233 15.78 10.65 0.90
CA ALA A 233 16.18 11.62 -0.11
C ALA A 233 15.25 12.84 -0.12
N TRP A 234 15.82 14.00 -0.40
CA TRP A 234 15.11 15.27 -0.53
C TRP A 234 15.28 15.83 -1.93
N ILE A 235 14.19 16.26 -2.57
CA ILE A 235 14.25 16.97 -3.85
C ILE A 235 14.09 18.46 -3.56
N LYS A 236 15.19 19.21 -3.69
CA LYS A 236 15.21 20.67 -3.50
C LYS A 236 14.68 21.38 -4.76
N PRO A 237 14.16 22.62 -4.61
CA PRO A 237 13.93 23.50 -5.76
C PRO A 237 15.20 23.61 -6.62
N GLY A 238 15.05 23.60 -7.95
CA GLY A 238 16.19 23.55 -8.88
C GLY A 238 16.67 22.12 -9.20
N GLY A 239 15.93 21.09 -8.80
CA GLY A 239 16.21 19.71 -9.23
C GLY A 239 17.43 19.06 -8.56
N GLN A 240 17.96 19.66 -7.49
CA GLN A 240 18.99 19.03 -6.66
C GLN A 240 18.34 17.97 -5.76
N ILE A 241 18.93 16.78 -5.72
CA ILE A 241 18.50 15.68 -4.87
C ILE A 241 19.62 15.37 -3.88
N ASP A 242 19.33 15.55 -2.60
CA ASP A 242 20.26 15.26 -1.52
C ASP A 242 19.85 13.96 -0.82
N TYR A 243 20.84 13.09 -0.57
CA TYR A 243 20.63 11.83 0.12
C TYR A 243 21.07 11.96 1.57
N SER A 244 20.25 11.45 2.48
CA SER A 244 20.60 11.39 3.89
C SER A 244 19.88 10.23 4.54
N GLY A 245 20.62 9.45 5.32
CA GLY A 245 20.05 8.30 6.01
C GLY A 245 19.01 8.70 7.06
N VAL A 246 18.14 7.76 7.40
CA VAL A 246 17.24 7.87 8.55
C VAL A 246 17.65 6.80 9.56
N ASN A 247 17.88 7.21 10.80
CA ASN A 247 18.27 6.33 11.89
C ASN A 247 17.10 6.17 12.87
N MET A 248 16.81 4.93 13.24
CA MET A 248 15.88 4.57 14.30
C MET A 248 16.56 3.57 15.22
N GLU A 249 16.69 3.92 16.50
CA GLU A 249 17.19 3.01 17.53
C GLU A 249 16.14 1.96 17.92
N ASP A 250 16.55 1.00 18.75
CA ASP A 250 15.71 -0.15 19.13
C ASP A 250 14.37 0.31 19.74
N GLY A 251 13.28 -0.37 19.37
CA GLY A 251 11.93 -0.07 19.87
C GLY A 251 11.29 1.23 19.35
N ALA A 252 11.96 2.01 18.49
CA ALA A 252 11.38 3.24 17.95
C ALA A 252 10.15 2.97 17.07
N LEU A 253 9.15 3.86 17.15
CA LEU A 253 7.86 3.72 16.48
C LEU A 253 7.50 4.98 15.68
N ILE A 254 7.13 4.78 14.43
CA ILE A 254 6.48 5.80 13.59
C ILE A 254 4.98 5.52 13.59
N GLY A 255 4.21 6.46 14.12
CA GLY A 255 2.76 6.44 14.10
C GLY A 255 2.22 6.50 12.68
N MET A 256 0.95 6.17 12.53
CA MET A 256 0.30 6.15 11.22
C MET A 256 0.37 7.50 10.52
N HIS A 257 0.65 7.48 9.21
CA HIS A 257 0.87 8.69 8.41
C HIS A 257 1.94 9.63 8.99
N GLY A 258 2.76 9.13 9.92
CA GLY A 258 3.94 9.82 10.38
C GLY A 258 4.99 9.83 9.28
N LEU A 259 5.64 10.98 9.10
CA LEU A 259 6.64 11.18 8.07
C LEU A 259 7.99 11.53 8.72
N LEU A 260 8.97 10.65 8.52
CA LEU A 260 10.38 10.96 8.79
C LEU A 260 11.01 11.57 7.55
N LEU A 261 11.45 12.82 7.67
CA LEU A 261 12.27 13.46 6.66
C LEU A 261 13.73 12.97 6.72
N PRO A 262 14.54 13.20 5.68
CA PRO A 262 15.93 12.76 5.66
C PRO A 262 16.74 13.31 6.85
N ALA A 263 17.81 12.58 7.19
CA ALA A 263 18.73 12.90 8.30
C ALA A 263 18.13 12.79 9.72
N CYS A 264 16.89 12.30 9.90
CA CYS A 264 16.29 12.10 11.21
C CYS A 264 16.99 11.00 12.03
N ASN A 265 17.05 11.20 13.35
CA ASN A 265 17.60 10.23 14.32
C ASN A 265 16.60 10.00 15.46
N MET A 266 15.90 8.86 15.46
CA MET A 266 14.99 8.49 16.54
C MET A 266 15.70 7.71 17.63
N GLY A 267 15.64 8.19 18.88
CA GLY A 267 16.17 7.48 20.05
C GLY A 267 15.37 6.23 20.41
N GLU A 268 15.95 5.40 21.26
CA GLU A 268 15.38 4.12 21.74
C GLU A 268 13.96 4.32 22.29
N GLU A 269 13.01 3.47 21.89
CA GLU A 269 11.59 3.53 22.31
C GLU A 269 10.91 4.89 22.08
N CYS A 270 11.44 5.73 21.19
CA CYS A 270 10.80 6.99 20.81
C CYS A 270 9.56 6.74 19.96
N ILE A 271 8.52 7.54 20.15
CA ILE A 271 7.27 7.49 19.38
C ILE A 271 7.10 8.80 18.62
N LEU A 272 7.06 8.73 17.29
CA LEU A 272 6.51 9.80 16.46
C LEU A 272 5.00 9.55 16.32
N GLY A 273 4.17 10.50 16.72
CA GLY A 273 2.72 10.38 16.72
C GLY A 273 2.09 10.24 15.34
N ALA A 274 0.81 9.87 15.32
CA ALA A 274 0.05 9.82 14.07
C ALA A 274 -0.01 11.20 13.39
N LEU A 275 0.00 11.20 12.05
CA LEU A 275 -0.03 12.40 11.20
C LEU A 275 1.08 13.43 11.51
N SER A 276 2.13 13.04 12.23
CA SER A 276 3.20 13.93 12.67
C SER A 276 4.33 13.97 11.64
N LEU A 277 4.94 15.14 11.46
CA LEU A 277 6.06 15.35 10.54
C LEU A 277 7.33 15.59 11.32
N ALA A 278 8.31 14.71 11.20
CA ALA A 278 9.66 15.00 11.65
C ALA A 278 10.32 16.02 10.73
N GLY A 279 10.90 17.08 11.28
CA GLY A 279 11.72 18.01 10.52
C GLY A 279 12.99 17.34 9.99
N GLU A 280 13.55 17.87 8.90
CA GLU A 280 14.85 17.42 8.38
C GLU A 280 15.92 17.50 9.47
N GLY A 281 16.71 16.43 9.64
CA GLY A 281 17.76 16.38 10.65
C GLY A 281 17.28 16.36 12.10
N GLN A 282 15.98 16.19 12.36
CA GLN A 282 15.45 16.18 13.73
C GLN A 282 15.96 14.96 14.50
N THR A 283 16.51 15.23 15.70
CA THR A 283 16.88 14.19 16.65
C THR A 283 15.80 14.08 17.72
N PHE A 284 15.40 12.85 18.02
CA PHE A 284 14.37 12.54 19.00
C PHE A 284 14.99 11.91 20.24
N GLU A 285 14.61 12.42 21.40
CA GLU A 285 15.04 11.88 22.69
C GLU A 285 14.53 10.44 22.90
N PRO A 286 15.34 9.55 23.50
CA PRO A 286 14.88 8.21 23.87
C PRO A 286 13.65 8.25 24.79
N ARG A 287 12.72 7.32 24.58
CA ARG A 287 11.47 7.17 25.34
C ARG A 287 10.65 8.46 25.38
N ALA A 288 10.69 9.27 24.33
CA ALA A 288 9.86 10.47 24.22
C ALA A 288 8.75 10.27 23.18
N ILE A 289 7.64 10.97 23.37
CA ILE A 289 6.54 11.03 22.41
C ILE A 289 6.58 12.39 21.73
N TYR A 290 6.76 12.40 20.42
CA TYR A 290 6.71 13.58 19.58
C TYR A 290 5.40 13.63 18.81
N PHE A 291 4.82 14.81 18.66
CA PHE A 291 3.55 15.00 17.97
C PHE A 291 3.51 16.31 17.19
N GLY A 292 2.85 16.30 16.03
CA GLY A 292 2.53 17.48 15.23
C GLY A 292 3.38 17.73 14.00
N THR A 293 3.13 18.86 13.35
CA THR A 293 3.70 19.22 12.04
C THR A 293 4.19 20.67 12.02
N PRO A 294 5.50 20.93 12.19
CA PRO A 294 6.56 19.96 12.53
C PRO A 294 6.41 19.40 13.94
N SER A 295 6.97 18.21 14.18
CA SER A 295 6.77 17.47 15.42
C SER A 295 7.54 18.09 16.58
N SER A 296 6.91 18.13 17.75
CA SER A 296 7.48 18.65 18.99
C SER A 296 7.27 17.64 20.14
N PRO A 297 8.14 17.62 21.16
CA PRO A 297 7.99 16.68 22.27
C PRO A 297 6.73 17.01 23.08
N LEU A 298 5.83 16.04 23.20
CA LEU A 298 4.60 16.15 23.97
C LEU A 298 4.81 15.69 25.42
N PHE A 299 5.45 14.54 25.61
CA PHE A 299 5.79 13.97 26.92
C PHE A 299 7.08 13.14 26.86
N LEU A 300 7.82 13.10 27.98
CA LEU A 300 8.74 11.99 28.24
C LEU A 300 7.89 10.80 28.70
N SER A 301 7.95 9.68 27.98
CA SER A 301 7.32 8.43 28.41
C SER A 301 7.84 8.08 29.79
N LYS A 302 6.96 8.06 30.79
CA LYS A 302 7.26 7.36 32.03
C LYS A 302 7.24 5.86 31.70
N SER A 303 8.40 5.30 31.39
CA SER A 303 8.63 3.88 31.55
C SER A 303 8.47 3.55 33.04
N GLY A 304 7.26 3.18 33.44
CA GLY A 304 6.94 2.96 34.85
C GLY A 304 5.49 2.54 35.03
N GLY A 305 5.16 1.30 34.66
CA GLY A 305 3.87 0.72 35.00
C GLY A 305 3.43 -0.52 34.25
N ALA A 306 4.04 -0.86 33.10
CA ALA A 306 3.92 -2.21 32.58
C ALA A 306 5.00 -3.04 33.26
N GLU A 307 4.60 -4.01 34.08
CA GLU A 307 5.50 -5.09 34.48
C GLU A 307 6.25 -5.55 33.23
N GLU A 308 7.57 -5.64 33.36
CA GLU A 308 8.53 -6.17 32.41
C GLU A 308 8.19 -7.66 32.18
N LEU A 309 7.07 -7.90 31.49
CA LEU A 309 6.57 -9.23 31.19
C LEU A 309 7.24 -9.68 29.90
N ASP A 310 7.86 -10.85 30.03
CA ASP A 310 8.68 -11.61 29.09
C ASP A 310 7.93 -11.98 27.76
N ILE A 311 7.45 -10.98 27.01
CA ILE A 311 6.90 -11.15 25.65
C ILE A 311 8.07 -11.41 24.64
N HIS A 312 9.31 -11.30 25.11
CA HIS A 312 10.54 -11.36 24.32
C HIS A 312 11.03 -12.76 23.94
N ARG A 313 10.41 -13.87 24.42
CA ARG A 313 11.07 -15.18 24.35
C ARG A 313 10.58 -16.19 23.31
N ASP A 314 9.34 -16.15 22.82
CA ASP A 314 8.84 -17.25 22.00
C ASP A 314 8.89 -17.01 20.48
N ARG A 315 10.10 -17.11 19.93
CA ARG A 315 10.42 -17.09 18.49
C ARG A 315 9.59 -18.10 17.68
N ASN A 316 9.16 -19.18 18.31
CA ASN A 316 8.45 -20.28 17.65
C ASN A 316 6.97 -19.94 17.41
N ILE A 317 6.28 -19.33 18.39
CA ILE A 317 4.86 -18.97 18.26
C ILE A 317 4.63 -17.96 17.14
N ARG A 318 5.50 -16.95 16.99
CA ARG A 318 5.38 -15.96 15.91
C ARG A 318 5.53 -16.60 14.54
N PHE A 319 6.50 -17.50 14.35
CA PHE A 319 6.71 -18.24 13.11
C PHE A 319 5.50 -19.13 12.73
N TYR A 320 4.96 -19.88 13.70
CA TYR A 320 3.75 -20.69 13.47
C TYR A 320 2.50 -19.82 13.22
N LEU A 321 2.40 -18.65 13.85
CA LEU A 321 1.27 -17.75 13.68
C LEU A 321 1.32 -16.94 12.36
N TYR A 322 2.51 -16.63 11.85
CA TYR A 322 2.66 -16.15 10.46
C TYR A 322 2.16 -17.19 9.46
N ILE A 323 2.51 -18.47 9.65
CA ILE A 323 1.95 -19.58 8.87
C ILE A 323 0.42 -19.68 9.00
N PHE A 324 -0.17 -19.24 10.13
CA PHE A 324 -1.64 -19.18 10.32
C PHE A 324 -2.30 -17.92 9.74
N MET A 325 -1.60 -16.79 9.62
CA MET A 325 -2.11 -15.54 8.99
C MET A 325 -2.27 -15.69 7.47
N TYR A 326 -1.32 -16.39 6.84
CA TYR A 326 -1.34 -16.68 5.41
C TYR A 326 -2.66 -17.30 4.95
N PRO A 327 -3.17 -18.40 5.54
CA PRO A 327 -4.46 -19.02 5.19
C PRO A 327 -5.65 -18.07 5.13
N PHE A 328 -5.66 -16.99 5.91
CA PHE A 328 -6.78 -16.04 5.95
C PHE A 328 -6.64 -14.92 4.90
N LEU A 329 -5.42 -14.41 4.67
CA LEU A 329 -5.11 -13.56 3.52
C LEU A 329 -5.32 -14.34 2.21
N ILE A 330 -4.90 -15.59 2.20
CA ILE A 330 -5.17 -16.58 1.17
C ILE A 330 -6.67 -16.79 1.00
N LEU A 331 -7.45 -16.97 2.07
CA LEU A 331 -8.90 -17.12 1.94
C LEU A 331 -9.53 -15.87 1.31
N SER A 332 -9.06 -14.68 1.67
CA SER A 332 -9.48 -13.45 0.97
C SER A 332 -9.11 -13.47 -0.51
N LEU A 333 -7.87 -13.81 -0.87
CA LEU A 333 -7.39 -13.95 -2.25
C LEU A 333 -8.15 -15.03 -3.05
N ILE A 334 -8.49 -16.14 -2.40
CA ILE A 334 -9.33 -17.21 -2.94
C ILE A 334 -10.73 -16.70 -3.26
N MET A 335 -11.33 -15.88 -2.39
CA MET A 335 -12.65 -15.31 -2.66
C MET A 335 -12.63 -14.36 -3.86
N ILE A 336 -11.52 -13.64 -4.02
CA ILE A 336 -11.28 -12.73 -5.14
C ILE A 336 -11.07 -13.51 -6.43
N GLU A 337 -10.33 -14.62 -6.38
CA GLU A 337 -10.06 -15.48 -7.52
C GLU A 337 -11.22 -16.37 -7.92
N LEU A 338 -12.02 -16.87 -6.98
CA LEU A 338 -13.29 -17.53 -7.29
C LEU A 338 -14.23 -16.57 -8.01
N ALA A 339 -14.24 -15.31 -7.58
CA ALA A 339 -15.06 -14.30 -8.20
C ALA A 339 -14.48 -13.89 -9.59
N LEU A 340 -13.15 -13.77 -9.75
CA LEU A 340 -12.48 -13.45 -11.03
C LEU A 340 -12.58 -14.62 -12.03
N GLY A 341 -12.41 -15.86 -11.56
CA GLY A 341 -12.65 -17.08 -12.32
C GLY A 341 -14.11 -17.21 -12.71
N GLY A 342 -15.05 -16.84 -11.82
CA GLY A 342 -16.48 -16.72 -12.15
C GLY A 342 -16.74 -15.66 -13.23
N TYR A 343 -16.03 -14.53 -13.19
CA TYR A 343 -16.10 -13.47 -14.19
C TYR A 343 -15.57 -13.93 -15.56
N VAL A 344 -14.39 -14.54 -15.61
CA VAL A 344 -13.80 -15.10 -16.84
C VAL A 344 -14.64 -16.25 -17.38
N ALA A 345 -15.15 -17.14 -16.52
CA ALA A 345 -16.06 -18.21 -16.90
C ALA A 345 -17.38 -17.66 -17.46
N ALA A 346 -17.95 -16.59 -16.87
CA ALA A 346 -19.13 -15.92 -17.40
C ALA A 346 -18.87 -15.33 -18.80
N LEU A 347 -17.73 -14.66 -19.01
CA LEU A 347 -17.32 -14.17 -20.34
C LEU A 347 -17.12 -15.29 -21.35
N THR A 348 -16.57 -16.41 -20.89
CA THR A 348 -16.33 -17.61 -21.72
C THR A 348 -17.64 -18.31 -22.06
N ILE A 349 -18.59 -18.39 -21.13
CA ILE A 349 -19.94 -18.90 -21.36
C ILE A 349 -20.70 -17.98 -22.33
N VAL A 350 -20.62 -16.66 -22.16
CA VAL A 350 -21.20 -15.70 -23.12
C VAL A 350 -20.61 -15.93 -24.51
N LYS A 351 -19.29 -16.08 -24.63
CA LYS A 351 -18.61 -16.33 -25.90
C LYS A 351 -18.95 -17.69 -26.53
N ILE A 352 -19.04 -18.76 -25.73
CA ILE A 352 -19.21 -20.15 -26.21
C ILE A 352 -20.69 -20.53 -26.39
N ARG A 353 -21.58 -20.20 -25.43
CA ARG A 353 -22.98 -20.67 -25.43
C ARG A 353 -23.94 -19.77 -26.20
N LEU A 354 -23.65 -18.48 -26.32
CA LEU A 354 -24.57 -17.56 -26.98
C LEU A 354 -24.25 -17.37 -28.48
N GLU A 355 -23.20 -18.03 -29.00
CA GLU A 355 -22.73 -17.86 -30.40
C GLU A 355 -22.59 -16.37 -30.79
N VAL A 356 -22.18 -15.55 -29.81
CA VAL A 356 -22.15 -14.10 -29.94
C VAL A 356 -20.86 -13.74 -30.67
N ASP A 357 -20.93 -13.69 -31.99
CA ASP A 357 -19.95 -12.99 -32.83
C ASP A 357 -20.01 -11.47 -32.60
N ASP A 358 -21.07 -11.00 -31.93
CA ASP A 358 -21.34 -9.60 -31.68
C ASP A 358 -20.63 -9.08 -30.41
N VAL A 359 -19.41 -8.60 -30.60
CA VAL A 359 -18.58 -7.90 -29.59
C VAL A 359 -19.38 -6.86 -28.79
N TRP A 360 -20.41 -6.22 -29.36
CA TRP A 360 -21.21 -5.21 -28.68
C TRP A 360 -21.98 -5.77 -27.49
N LEU A 361 -22.51 -6.99 -27.57
CA LEU A 361 -23.22 -7.61 -26.46
C LEU A 361 -22.27 -7.92 -25.29
N ALA A 362 -21.03 -8.35 -25.58
CA ALA A 362 -20.02 -8.54 -24.54
C ALA A 362 -19.72 -7.22 -23.81
N TRP A 363 -19.53 -6.11 -24.54
CA TRP A 363 -19.33 -4.79 -23.95
C TRP A 363 -20.48 -4.33 -23.06
N VAL A 364 -21.73 -4.61 -23.46
CA VAL A 364 -22.91 -4.29 -22.65
C VAL A 364 -22.99 -5.15 -21.39
N LEU A 365 -22.59 -6.42 -21.45
CA LEU A 365 -22.65 -7.34 -20.32
C LEU A 365 -21.52 -7.13 -19.29
N LEU A 366 -20.34 -6.65 -19.71
CA LEU A 366 -19.16 -6.49 -18.85
C LEU A 366 -19.46 -5.76 -17.51
N PRO A 367 -20.13 -4.59 -17.48
CA PRO A 367 -20.44 -3.90 -16.23
C PRO A 367 -21.38 -4.69 -15.32
N PHE A 368 -22.32 -5.46 -15.88
CA PHE A 368 -23.23 -6.31 -15.09
C PHE A 368 -22.50 -7.48 -14.48
N ILE A 369 -21.61 -8.14 -15.24
CA ILE A 369 -20.78 -9.23 -14.72
C ILE A 369 -19.85 -8.70 -13.62
N PHE A 370 -19.26 -7.52 -13.82
CA PHE A 370 -18.46 -6.85 -12.79
C PHE A 370 -19.29 -6.47 -11.55
N GLY A 371 -20.53 -6.03 -11.74
CA GLY A 371 -21.47 -5.79 -10.65
C GLY A 371 -21.76 -7.06 -9.85
N VAL A 372 -22.10 -8.18 -10.52
CA VAL A 372 -22.34 -9.48 -9.87
C VAL A 372 -21.10 -9.95 -9.11
N PHE A 373 -19.93 -9.82 -9.71
CA PHE A 373 -18.64 -10.09 -9.07
C PHE A 373 -18.48 -9.30 -7.78
N GLY A 374 -18.64 -7.97 -7.84
CA GLY A 374 -18.46 -7.12 -6.68
C GLY A 374 -19.50 -7.34 -5.58
N PHE A 375 -20.78 -7.52 -5.93
CA PHE A 375 -21.83 -7.84 -4.95
C PHE A 375 -21.59 -9.21 -4.30
N THR A 376 -21.05 -10.17 -5.03
CA THR A 376 -20.63 -11.45 -4.46
C THR A 376 -19.52 -11.23 -3.43
N LEU A 377 -18.50 -10.43 -3.74
CA LEU A 377 -17.45 -10.08 -2.78
C LEU A 377 -18.00 -9.41 -1.53
N VAL A 378 -18.93 -8.46 -1.68
CA VAL A 378 -19.62 -7.79 -0.56
C VAL A 378 -20.32 -8.81 0.34
N ILE A 379 -21.11 -9.72 -0.23
CA ILE A 379 -21.80 -10.77 0.54
C ILE A 379 -20.78 -11.64 1.28
N LEU A 380 -19.72 -12.06 0.60
CA LEU A 380 -18.65 -12.86 1.19
C LEU A 380 -17.92 -12.13 2.31
N GLY A 381 -17.69 -10.82 2.17
CA GLY A 381 -17.12 -9.97 3.22
C GLY A 381 -18.00 -9.90 4.46
N ILE A 382 -19.32 -9.76 4.29
CA ILE A 382 -20.29 -9.81 5.40
C ILE A 382 -20.26 -11.19 6.06
N LEU A 383 -20.33 -12.27 5.28
CA LEU A 383 -20.26 -13.63 5.82
C LEU A 383 -18.96 -13.84 6.60
N ASN A 384 -17.82 -13.39 6.07
CA ASN A 384 -16.55 -13.49 6.76
C ASN A 384 -16.55 -12.72 8.10
N LYS A 385 -17.09 -11.49 8.09
CA LYS A 385 -17.28 -10.68 9.29
C LYS A 385 -18.03 -11.44 10.38
N TRP A 386 -19.12 -12.13 10.04
CA TRP A 386 -19.97 -12.76 11.04
C TRP A 386 -19.58 -14.20 11.41
N ILE A 387 -18.87 -14.91 10.53
CA ILE A 387 -18.45 -16.30 10.74
C ILE A 387 -17.07 -16.39 11.41
N PHE A 388 -16.13 -15.54 11.02
CA PHE A 388 -14.72 -15.66 11.46
C PHE A 388 -14.30 -14.52 12.39
N ILE A 389 -14.74 -13.29 12.12
CA ILE A 389 -14.27 -12.11 12.84
C ILE A 389 -15.12 -11.84 14.09
N PHE A 390 -16.43 -12.10 13.99
CA PHE A 390 -17.45 -11.79 14.99
C PHE A 390 -17.50 -10.31 15.37
N ARG A 391 -18.36 -9.97 16.34
CA ARG A 391 -18.40 -8.62 16.91
C ARG A 391 -17.25 -8.43 17.90
N PHE A 392 -16.54 -7.31 17.75
CA PHE A 392 -15.62 -6.84 18.76
C PHE A 392 -16.34 -5.96 19.80
N ARG A 393 -15.88 -6.04 21.04
CA ARG A 393 -16.08 -5.03 22.08
C ARG A 393 -14.71 -4.45 22.41
N VAL A 394 -14.65 -3.34 23.14
CA VAL A 394 -13.39 -2.81 23.66
C VAL A 394 -12.57 -3.93 24.32
N PHE A 395 -11.36 -4.15 23.81
CA PHE A 395 -10.43 -5.18 24.25
C PHE A 395 -8.99 -4.67 24.24
N GLU A 396 -8.17 -5.32 25.05
CA GLU A 396 -6.71 -5.19 25.07
C GLU A 396 -6.11 -6.59 24.89
N THR A 397 -5.17 -6.74 23.96
CA THR A 397 -4.58 -8.04 23.66
C THR A 397 -3.13 -7.90 23.21
N PRO A 398 -2.24 -8.84 23.52
CA PRO A 398 -0.88 -8.80 23.00
C PRO A 398 -0.88 -8.82 21.47
N VAL A 399 0.09 -8.14 20.87
CA VAL A 399 0.34 -8.24 19.43
C VAL A 399 0.65 -9.69 19.08
N PHE A 400 0.16 -10.16 17.93
CA PHE A 400 0.22 -11.56 17.51
C PHE A 400 -0.62 -12.54 18.34
N SER A 401 -1.55 -12.07 19.17
CA SER A 401 -2.57 -12.98 19.74
C SER A 401 -3.55 -13.47 18.67
N ALA A 402 -4.31 -14.54 18.97
CA ALA A 402 -5.39 -14.99 18.11
C ALA A 402 -6.44 -13.88 17.84
N LEU A 403 -6.69 -13.03 18.84
CA LEU A 403 -7.62 -11.91 18.72
C LEU A 403 -7.06 -10.80 17.84
N PHE A 404 -5.77 -10.48 17.97
CA PHE A 404 -5.05 -9.57 17.07
C PHE A 404 -5.18 -10.04 15.61
N HIS A 405 -4.89 -11.32 15.35
CA HIS A 405 -4.97 -11.87 13.99
C HIS A 405 -6.39 -11.89 13.44
N ARG A 406 -7.38 -12.26 14.27
CA ARG A 406 -8.80 -12.20 13.89
C ARG A 406 -9.21 -10.78 13.49
N ARG A 407 -8.73 -9.76 14.21
CA ARG A 407 -8.94 -8.35 13.85
C ARG A 407 -8.24 -7.99 12.55
N THR A 408 -6.97 -8.35 12.39
CA THR A 408 -6.17 -8.02 11.21
C THR A 408 -6.78 -8.61 9.93
N LEU A 409 -7.37 -9.80 10.02
CA LEU A 409 -8.13 -10.39 8.92
C LEU A 409 -9.30 -9.51 8.47
N GLY A 410 -10.10 -9.01 9.42
CA GLY A 410 -11.23 -8.13 9.08
C GLY A 410 -10.81 -6.83 8.43
N MET A 411 -9.73 -6.24 8.91
CA MET A 411 -9.13 -5.04 8.33
C MET A 411 -8.64 -5.30 6.89
N ALA A 412 -7.86 -6.36 6.67
CA ALA A 412 -7.31 -6.69 5.35
C ALA A 412 -8.41 -6.93 4.31
N LEU A 413 -9.48 -7.64 4.70
CA LEU A 413 -10.67 -7.83 3.87
C LEU A 413 -11.34 -6.50 3.53
N ASN A 414 -11.63 -5.66 4.52
CA ASN A 414 -12.32 -4.39 4.27
C ASN A 414 -11.50 -3.47 3.34
N TRP A 415 -10.19 -3.40 3.52
CA TRP A 415 -9.31 -2.63 2.63
C TRP A 415 -9.32 -3.15 1.21
N PHE A 416 -9.18 -4.47 1.04
CA PHE A 416 -9.19 -5.05 -0.30
C PHE A 416 -10.52 -4.85 -1.02
N LEU A 417 -11.65 -5.13 -0.34
CA LEU A 417 -12.97 -4.88 -0.91
C LEU A 417 -13.18 -3.39 -1.22
N GLY A 418 -12.61 -2.51 -0.37
CA GLY A 418 -12.41 -1.09 -0.61
C GLY A 418 -11.88 -0.81 -2.01
N ASP A 419 -10.66 -1.27 -2.26
CA ASP A 419 -9.90 -1.01 -3.48
C ASP A 419 -10.55 -1.61 -4.73
N VAL A 420 -11.20 -2.78 -4.62
CA VAL A 420 -11.78 -3.48 -5.78
C VAL A 420 -13.20 -3.06 -6.14
N PHE A 421 -14.06 -2.76 -5.17
CA PHE A 421 -15.49 -2.56 -5.46
C PHE A 421 -16.19 -1.50 -4.59
N LEU A 422 -15.90 -1.45 -3.28
CA LEU A 422 -16.65 -0.59 -2.36
C LEU A 422 -16.42 0.91 -2.64
N ASN A 423 -15.25 1.29 -3.14
CA ASN A 423 -14.95 2.67 -3.55
C ASN A 423 -15.98 3.26 -4.55
N LEU A 424 -16.69 2.42 -5.31
CA LEU A 424 -17.74 2.85 -6.23
C LEU A 424 -19.02 3.33 -5.53
N PHE A 425 -19.22 2.95 -4.26
CA PHE A 425 -20.42 3.24 -3.48
C PHE A 425 -20.18 4.26 -2.37
N VAL A 426 -18.93 4.66 -2.16
CA VAL A 426 -18.53 5.66 -1.18
C VAL A 426 -19.30 6.97 -1.42
N GLY A 427 -19.73 7.64 -0.34
CA GLY A 427 -20.60 8.81 -0.40
C GLY A 427 -22.09 8.51 -0.69
N THR A 428 -22.48 7.23 -0.86
CA THR A 428 -23.87 6.83 -1.08
C THR A 428 -24.48 6.10 0.13
N PRO A 429 -25.82 6.00 0.23
CA PRO A 429 -26.48 5.20 1.25
C PRO A 429 -26.11 3.71 1.24
N PHE A 430 -25.62 3.18 0.11
CA PHE A 430 -25.16 1.78 0.03
C PHE A 430 -23.91 1.53 0.87
N PHE A 431 -23.01 2.51 0.94
CA PHE A 431 -21.83 2.40 1.79
C PHE A 431 -22.18 2.52 3.28
N VAL A 432 -23.17 3.35 3.62
CA VAL A 432 -23.75 3.38 4.99
C VAL A 432 -24.36 2.02 5.35
N LEU A 433 -25.09 1.39 4.43
CA LEU A 433 -25.63 0.04 4.63
C LEU A 433 -24.51 -0.99 4.86
N TRP A 434 -23.42 -0.93 4.07
CA TRP A 434 -22.24 -1.76 4.26
C TRP A 434 -21.67 -1.65 5.67
N LEU A 435 -21.40 -0.43 6.15
CA LEU A 435 -20.85 -0.20 7.50
C LEU A 435 -21.79 -0.71 8.60
N LYS A 436 -23.10 -0.49 8.47
CA LYS A 436 -24.10 -1.04 9.39
C LYS A 436 -24.07 -2.57 9.42
N MET A 437 -23.95 -3.23 8.26
CA MET A 437 -23.83 -4.68 8.17
C MET A 437 -22.54 -5.22 8.77
N LEU A 438 -21.46 -4.43 8.78
CA LEU A 438 -20.21 -4.76 9.47
C LEU A 438 -20.24 -4.49 10.99
N GLY A 439 -21.25 -3.78 11.49
CA GLY A 439 -21.46 -3.56 12.92
C GLY A 439 -21.33 -2.11 13.39
N THR A 440 -21.03 -1.15 12.51
CA THR A 440 -21.01 0.27 12.86
C THR A 440 -22.40 0.74 13.28
N ARG A 441 -22.45 1.44 14.41
CA ARG A 441 -23.68 2.07 14.90
C ARG A 441 -23.83 3.39 14.16
N ILE A 442 -24.83 3.48 13.29
CA ILE A 442 -25.10 4.70 12.53
C ILE A 442 -26.57 5.09 12.72
N THR A 443 -26.79 6.24 13.33
CA THR A 443 -28.12 6.80 13.57
C THR A 443 -28.65 7.40 12.27
N GLY A 444 -29.71 6.82 11.72
CA GLY A 444 -30.31 7.29 10.47
C GLY A 444 -29.56 6.88 9.19
N TRP A 445 -29.90 7.52 8.07
CA TRP A 445 -29.40 7.20 6.72
C TRP A 445 -28.77 8.40 6.00
N ARG A 446 -28.87 9.59 6.59
CA ARG A 446 -28.47 10.86 5.97
C ARG A 446 -27.00 11.19 6.25
N CYS A 447 -26.12 10.19 6.26
CA CYS A 447 -24.69 10.41 6.47
C CYS A 447 -23.97 10.35 5.13
N TYR A 448 -23.06 11.30 4.90
CA TYR A 448 -22.14 11.27 3.77
C TYR A 448 -20.80 10.74 4.27
N ILE A 449 -20.41 9.54 3.83
CA ILE A 449 -19.16 8.91 4.27
C ILE A 449 -18.32 8.61 3.03
N GLU A 450 -17.25 9.39 2.85
CA GLU A 450 -16.35 9.31 1.71
C GLU A 450 -15.04 8.53 2.00
N SER A 451 -14.98 7.76 3.09
CA SER A 451 -13.79 7.00 3.48
C SER A 451 -14.09 5.50 3.58
N VAL A 452 -13.17 4.66 3.10
CA VAL A 452 -13.24 3.19 3.22
C VAL A 452 -12.45 2.64 4.40
N PHE A 453 -11.68 3.48 5.09
CA PHE A 453 -10.71 3.04 6.09
C PHE A 453 -11.33 2.86 7.49
N PHE A 454 -12.25 1.90 7.61
CA PHE A 454 -12.86 1.49 8.88
C PHE A 454 -12.21 0.19 9.37
N THR A 455 -11.34 0.30 10.37
CA THR A 455 -10.53 -0.83 10.86
C THR A 455 -11.31 -1.75 11.79
N GLU A 456 -12.04 -1.16 12.74
CA GLU A 456 -12.93 -1.88 13.66
C GLU A 456 -14.35 -1.28 13.59
N PRO A 457 -15.14 -1.62 12.55
CA PRO A 457 -16.47 -1.05 12.35
C PRO A 457 -17.37 -1.14 13.59
N ASP A 458 -17.28 -2.20 14.40
CA ASP A 458 -18.10 -2.41 15.61
C ASP A 458 -17.87 -1.38 16.72
N LEU A 459 -16.70 -0.75 16.74
CA LEU A 459 -16.27 0.20 17.77
C LEU A 459 -16.54 1.65 17.38
N ILE A 460 -17.21 1.86 16.24
CA ILE A 460 -17.49 3.19 15.71
C ILE A 460 -18.99 3.47 15.86
N ASP A 461 -19.27 4.64 16.44
CA ASP A 461 -20.61 5.17 16.63
C ASP A 461 -20.74 6.52 15.90
N ILE A 462 -21.74 6.63 15.03
CA ILE A 462 -21.96 7.76 14.13
C ILE A 462 -23.40 8.25 14.30
N GLY A 463 -23.55 9.52 14.62
CA GLY A 463 -24.82 10.22 14.68
C GLY A 463 -25.52 10.39 13.33
N GLY A 464 -26.67 11.06 13.35
CA GLY A 464 -27.42 11.47 12.18
C GLY A 464 -26.81 12.69 11.49
N ASN A 465 -26.98 12.77 10.18
CA ASN A 465 -26.53 13.91 9.36
C ASN A 465 -25.02 14.20 9.43
N VAL A 466 -24.20 13.17 9.70
CA VAL A 466 -22.74 13.29 9.79
C VAL A 466 -22.10 13.30 8.40
N ILE A 467 -21.06 14.11 8.25
CA ILE A 467 -20.19 14.15 7.07
C ILE A 467 -18.79 13.66 7.46
N ILE A 468 -18.34 12.57 6.86
CA ILE A 468 -16.96 12.09 6.95
C ILE A 468 -16.38 12.17 5.54
N GLU A 469 -15.38 13.03 5.35
CA GLU A 469 -14.75 13.24 4.05
C GLU A 469 -13.70 12.17 3.71
N ARG A 470 -13.09 12.32 2.53
CA ARG A 470 -12.19 11.33 1.95
C ARG A 470 -10.95 11.09 2.80
N SER A 471 -10.50 9.83 2.78
CA SER A 471 -9.23 9.42 3.41
C SER A 471 -9.15 9.68 4.92
N THR A 472 -10.31 9.83 5.58
CA THR A 472 -10.40 10.00 7.03
C THR A 472 -10.37 8.65 7.75
N LEU A 473 -9.65 8.61 8.86
CA LEU A 473 -9.27 7.39 9.56
C LEU A 473 -9.80 7.40 10.99
N PRO A 474 -11.04 6.90 11.22
CA PRO A 474 -11.56 6.67 12.56
C PRO A 474 -10.89 5.43 13.17
N PHE A 475 -9.78 5.63 13.87
CA PHE A 475 -8.99 4.53 14.43
C PHE A 475 -9.43 4.16 15.84
N CYS A 476 -9.88 2.92 15.98
CA CYS A 476 -10.34 2.40 17.27
C CYS A 476 -9.24 1.67 18.03
N HIS A 477 -7.99 1.73 17.59
CA HIS A 477 -6.89 1.06 18.26
C HIS A 477 -5.54 1.76 18.19
N VAL A 478 -4.65 1.38 19.10
CA VAL A 478 -3.25 1.79 19.13
C VAL A 478 -2.38 0.59 19.49
N LEU A 479 -1.17 0.56 18.92
CA LEU A 479 -0.14 -0.43 19.20
C LEU A 479 0.92 0.24 20.06
N GLU A 480 0.91 -0.08 21.36
CA GLU A 480 1.81 0.50 22.37
C GLU A 480 2.49 -0.65 23.11
N SER A 481 3.82 -0.64 23.20
CA SER A 481 4.61 -1.59 24.01
C SER A 481 4.26 -3.08 23.81
N GLY A 482 3.98 -3.49 22.56
CA GLY A 482 3.65 -4.88 22.24
C GLY A 482 2.19 -5.28 22.56
N TRP A 483 1.34 -4.33 22.91
CA TRP A 483 -0.10 -4.51 23.13
C TRP A 483 -0.92 -3.76 22.08
N LEU A 484 -2.00 -4.41 21.66
CA LEU A 484 -3.08 -3.80 20.91
C LEU A 484 -4.17 -3.39 21.89
N THR A 485 -4.32 -2.08 22.11
CA THR A 485 -5.40 -1.51 22.92
C THR A 485 -6.43 -0.90 22.00
N THR A 486 -7.71 -1.25 22.21
CA THR A 486 -8.82 -0.67 21.44
C THR A 486 -9.68 0.24 22.31
N GLN A 487 -10.35 1.23 21.72
CA GLN A 487 -11.38 2.06 22.33
C GLN A 487 -12.42 2.45 21.28
N GLU A 488 -13.62 2.83 21.72
CA GLU A 488 -14.66 3.31 20.81
C GLU A 488 -14.36 4.72 20.32
N VAL A 489 -14.76 5.01 19.07
CA VAL A 489 -14.75 6.35 18.48
C VAL A 489 -16.19 6.77 18.26
N LEU A 490 -16.56 7.94 18.79
CA LEU A 490 -17.91 8.47 18.73
C LEU A 490 -17.94 9.77 17.94
N ILE A 491 -18.81 9.84 16.94
CA ILE A 491 -19.02 11.00 16.09
C ILE A 491 -20.48 11.44 16.27
N GLY A 492 -20.69 12.55 16.95
CA GLY A 492 -22.02 13.08 17.29
C GLY A 492 -22.84 13.53 16.08
N ASP A 493 -24.12 13.81 16.33
CA ASP A 493 -25.05 14.27 15.29
C ASP A 493 -24.54 15.57 14.62
N GLU A 494 -24.79 15.72 13.33
CA GLU A 494 -24.41 16.91 12.54
C GLU A 494 -22.89 17.24 12.53
N ALA A 495 -22.04 16.35 13.04
CA ALA A 495 -20.60 16.55 13.03
C ALA A 495 -20.02 16.40 11.61
N ARG A 496 -18.93 17.12 11.36
CA ARG A 496 -18.15 17.03 10.11
C ARG A 496 -16.70 16.68 10.42
N VAL A 497 -16.18 15.66 9.76
CA VAL A 497 -14.78 15.28 9.80
C VAL A 497 -14.18 15.51 8.42
N GLY A 498 -13.26 16.47 8.34
CA GLY A 498 -12.60 16.90 7.11
C GLY A 498 -11.72 15.81 6.51
N THR A 499 -11.24 16.06 5.30
CA THR A 499 -10.44 15.12 4.50
C THR A 499 -9.10 14.82 5.19
N HIS A 500 -8.62 13.58 5.13
CA HIS A 500 -7.32 13.16 5.72
C HIS A 500 -7.20 13.42 7.23
N CYS A 501 -8.31 13.39 7.97
CA CYS A 501 -8.27 13.44 9.43
C CYS A 501 -7.93 12.09 10.03
N VAL A 502 -7.26 12.11 11.18
CA VAL A 502 -7.01 10.93 12.01
C VAL A 502 -7.73 11.10 13.35
N LEU A 503 -8.59 10.15 13.71
CA LEU A 503 -9.21 10.09 15.04
C LEU A 503 -8.55 8.95 15.80
N LEU A 504 -7.83 9.26 16.87
CA LEU A 504 -7.20 8.25 17.72
C LEU A 504 -8.24 7.55 18.62
N PRO A 505 -7.87 6.42 19.26
CA PRO A 505 -8.81 5.63 20.05
C PRO A 505 -9.41 6.44 21.20
N GLY A 506 -10.72 6.32 21.40
CA GLY A 506 -11.43 7.00 22.49
C GLY A 506 -11.91 8.41 22.15
N VAL A 507 -11.60 8.92 20.96
CA VAL A 507 -12.04 10.24 20.53
C VAL A 507 -13.56 10.33 20.49
N LYS A 508 -14.09 11.45 20.99
CA LYS A 508 -15.52 11.78 20.95
C LYS A 508 -15.70 13.16 20.32
N LEU A 509 -16.28 13.21 19.13
CA LEU A 509 -16.77 14.44 18.53
C LEU A 509 -18.20 14.66 19.02
N SER A 510 -18.46 15.81 19.62
CA SER A 510 -19.81 16.16 20.06
C SER A 510 -20.68 16.60 18.87
N GLU A 511 -21.96 16.87 19.15
CA GLU A 511 -22.90 17.34 18.13
C GLU A 511 -22.41 18.63 17.44
N GLY A 512 -22.51 18.68 16.12
CA GLY A 512 -22.16 19.85 15.31
C GLY A 512 -20.68 20.21 15.31
N THR A 513 -19.79 19.41 15.90
CA THR A 513 -18.34 19.62 15.86
C THR A 513 -17.83 19.51 14.42
N VAL A 514 -16.95 20.42 14.02
CA VAL A 514 -16.28 20.38 12.72
C VAL A 514 -14.78 20.21 12.94
N LEU A 515 -14.22 19.09 12.49
CA LEU A 515 -12.78 18.85 12.46
C LEU A 515 -12.25 19.18 11.05
N SER A 516 -11.35 20.15 10.95
CA SER A 516 -10.73 20.58 9.68
C SER A 516 -9.85 19.49 9.07
N SER A 517 -9.74 19.48 7.75
CA SER A 517 -8.88 18.55 7.00
C SER A 517 -7.44 18.53 7.52
N PHE A 518 -6.77 17.37 7.42
CA PHE A 518 -5.41 17.15 7.93
C PHE A 518 -5.23 17.39 9.44
N SER A 519 -6.29 17.21 10.23
CA SER A 519 -6.23 17.30 11.68
C SER A 519 -6.17 15.92 12.35
N CYS A 520 -5.49 15.83 13.48
CA CYS A 520 -5.39 14.59 14.28
C CYS A 520 -5.92 14.80 15.70
N ALA A 521 -7.10 14.25 15.99
CA ALA A 521 -7.66 14.25 17.34
C ALA A 521 -6.93 13.23 18.22
N ALA A 522 -6.47 13.67 19.39
CA ALA A 522 -5.62 12.89 20.28
C ALA A 522 -6.39 11.78 21.02
N LYS A 523 -5.67 10.81 21.58
CA LYS A 523 -6.26 9.66 22.30
C LYS A 523 -7.20 10.15 23.42
N SER A 524 -8.41 9.59 23.47
CA SER A 524 -9.46 9.94 24.43
C SER A 524 -9.88 11.41 24.45
N GLU A 525 -9.58 12.20 23.41
CA GLU A 525 -9.95 13.60 23.34
C GLU A 525 -11.46 13.78 23.09
N VAL A 526 -12.08 14.74 23.80
CA VAL A 526 -13.48 15.10 23.61
C VAL A 526 -13.53 16.48 22.97
N LEU A 527 -13.95 16.53 21.71
CA LEU A 527 -14.14 17.79 20.99
C LEU A 527 -15.52 18.37 21.32
N PRO A 528 -15.62 19.60 21.84
CA PRO A 528 -16.88 20.17 22.32
C PRO A 528 -17.94 20.34 21.23
N PRO A 529 -19.23 20.47 21.59
CA PRO A 529 -20.30 20.64 20.62
C PRO A 529 -20.18 21.99 19.91
N TYR A 530 -20.57 22.01 18.63
CA TYR A 530 -20.59 23.21 17.78
C TYR A 530 -19.24 23.97 17.70
N THR A 531 -18.11 23.30 17.92
CA THR A 531 -16.78 23.90 17.76
C THR A 531 -16.13 23.54 16.43
N HIS A 532 -15.37 24.49 15.89
CA HIS A 532 -14.46 24.26 14.78
C HIS A 532 -13.05 24.01 15.31
N CYS A 533 -12.54 22.81 15.05
CA CYS A 533 -11.29 22.28 15.57
C CYS A 533 -10.32 22.01 14.41
N SER A 534 -9.03 22.28 14.59
CA SER A 534 -8.00 21.96 13.59
C SER A 534 -6.63 21.76 14.20
N GLY A 535 -5.79 20.99 13.48
CA GLY A 535 -4.37 20.84 13.76
C GLY A 535 -3.98 19.43 14.17
N CYS A 536 -2.68 19.26 14.34
CA CYS A 536 -2.04 18.07 14.87
C CYS A 536 -0.98 18.59 15.87
N PRO A 537 -1.25 18.63 17.19
CA PRO A 537 -2.51 18.27 17.86
C PRO A 537 -3.65 19.26 17.57
N VAL A 538 -4.88 18.83 17.81
CA VAL A 538 -6.07 19.63 17.57
C VAL A 538 -6.15 20.82 18.54
N SER A 539 -6.57 21.96 18.02
CA SER A 539 -6.89 23.17 18.77
C SER A 539 -8.22 23.75 18.30
N ASN A 540 -8.93 24.45 19.19
CA ASN A 540 -10.17 25.13 18.84
C ASN A 540 -9.87 26.42 18.08
N ILE A 541 -10.36 26.54 16.84
CA ILE A 541 -10.21 27.75 16.03
C ILE A 541 -11.35 28.74 16.34
N HIS A 542 -12.60 28.25 16.41
CA HIS A 542 -13.79 29.07 16.71
C HIS A 542 -14.89 28.22 17.36
N SER A 543 -15.55 28.72 18.41
CA SER A 543 -16.86 28.20 18.79
C SER A 543 -17.89 28.78 17.82
N ARG A 544 -18.68 27.94 17.16
CA ARG A 544 -19.84 28.41 16.41
C ARG A 544 -20.79 28.96 17.46
N MET A 545 -20.96 30.29 17.51
CA MET A 545 -21.86 30.91 18.48
C MET A 545 -23.23 30.26 18.36
N GLU A 546 -23.75 29.76 19.48
CA GLU A 546 -25.18 29.47 19.62
C GLU A 546 -25.93 30.69 19.08
N GLY A 547 -26.82 30.45 18.12
CA GLY A 547 -27.66 31.50 17.56
C GLY A 547 -28.39 32.17 18.71
N GLY A 548 -27.96 33.39 19.04
CA GLY A 548 -28.66 34.26 19.95
C GLY A 548 -30.06 34.47 19.42
N GLY A 549 -31.03 33.78 20.03
CA GLY A 549 -32.40 34.26 20.08
C GLY A 549 -32.36 35.66 20.69
N GLY A 550 -32.79 36.65 19.93
CA GLY A 550 -32.80 38.04 20.31
C GLY A 550 -33.64 38.84 19.32
N GLU A 551 -34.95 38.79 19.59
CA GLU A 551 -36.07 39.67 19.16
C GLU A 551 -36.24 40.06 17.68
#